data_AF-B3E5P6-F1
#
_entry.id   AF-B3E5P6-F1
#
_cell.length_a   1.000
_cell.length_b   1.000
_cell.length_c   1.000
_cell.angle_alpha   90.00
_cell.angle_beta   90.00
_cell.angle_gamma   90.00
#
_symmetry.space_group_name_H-M   'P 1'
#
loop_
_entity.id
_entity.type
_entity.pdbx_description
1 polymer ?
#
loop_
_entity_poly.entity_id
_entity_poly.type
_entity_poly.pdbx_seq_one_letter_code
_entity_poly.pdbx_strand_id
1 'polypeptide(L)'
;MKKGYRASGLMVLLFSVLLFQADAGAGTVAISNKFASAVRVGIHAGSSESQVTVYPGDSRTYTTFISKSIDKINVVNTAGGANPLLGSYTVATPSATTNYAVTVDSNGAVAVTIALIP
;
A
#
# COMPACT_ATOMS: atom_id res chain seq x y z
N MET A 1 9.76 -27.43 -68.68
CA MET A 1 11.08 -26.93 -68.21
C MET A 1 10.85 -25.71 -67.32
N LYS A 2 11.74 -25.52 -66.34
CA LYS A 2 11.70 -24.70 -65.10
C LYS A 2 11.31 -23.20 -65.18
N LYS A 3 10.92 -22.71 -63.98
CA LYS A 3 11.04 -21.36 -63.35
C LYS A 3 9.70 -20.61 -63.22
N GLY A 4 9.25 -20.06 -62.10
CA GLY A 4 9.80 -19.87 -60.75
C GLY A 4 9.33 -18.51 -60.19
N TYR A 5 8.75 -18.52 -58.96
CA TYR A 5 8.57 -17.41 -57.99
C TYR A 5 7.82 -16.15 -58.47
N ARG A 6 6.85 -15.57 -57.74
CA ARG A 6 6.98 -14.96 -56.41
C ARG A 6 5.64 -14.94 -55.68
N ALA A 7 5.61 -15.49 -54.46
CA ALA A 7 4.58 -15.19 -53.49
C ALA A 7 4.79 -13.74 -53.04
N SER A 8 3.92 -12.84 -53.49
CA SER A 8 3.88 -11.46 -53.01
C SER A 8 3.46 -11.45 -51.55
N GLY A 9 4.21 -10.68 -50.78
CA GLY A 9 4.26 -10.77 -49.33
C GLY A 9 2.95 -10.45 -48.64
N LEU A 10 2.75 -11.17 -47.54
CA LEU A 10 2.12 -10.58 -46.37
C LEU A 10 3.00 -10.95 -45.17
N MET A 11 4.10 -10.22 -45.02
CA MET A 11 4.89 -10.26 -43.79
C MET A 11 4.00 -9.67 -42.70
N VAL A 12 3.36 -10.53 -41.91
CA VAL A 12 2.71 -10.15 -40.67
C VAL A 12 3.82 -9.68 -39.75
N LEU A 13 4.00 -8.36 -39.70
CA LEU A 13 4.89 -7.71 -38.76
C LEU A 13 4.26 -7.90 -37.39
N LEU A 14 4.65 -8.99 -36.73
CA LEU A 14 4.30 -9.29 -35.35
C LEU A 14 5.01 -8.22 -34.51
N PHE A 15 4.37 -7.06 -34.34
CA PHE A 15 4.71 -6.11 -33.31
C PHE A 15 4.41 -6.80 -31.98
N SER A 16 5.39 -7.54 -31.47
CA SER A 16 5.45 -7.91 -30.07
C SER A 16 5.57 -6.59 -29.30
N VAL A 17 4.43 -6.00 -28.96
CA VAL A 17 4.36 -4.95 -27.95
C VAL A 17 4.94 -5.58 -26.70
N LEU A 18 6.18 -5.22 -26.41
CA LEU A 18 6.80 -5.48 -25.13
C LEU A 18 5.97 -4.68 -24.13
N LEU A 19 4.97 -5.32 -23.54
CA LEU A 19 4.26 -4.78 -22.40
C LEU A 19 5.31 -4.68 -21.30
N PHE A 20 5.89 -3.50 -21.12
CA PHE A 20 6.55 -3.17 -19.87
C PHE A 20 5.47 -3.27 -18.81
N GLN A 21 5.40 -4.43 -18.14
CA GLN A 21 4.73 -4.51 -16.86
C GLN A 21 5.52 -3.57 -15.97
N ALA A 22 5.05 -2.33 -15.83
CA ALA A 22 5.46 -1.49 -14.74
C ALA A 22 5.14 -2.31 -13.48
N ASP A 23 6.17 -2.78 -12.78
CA ASP A 23 6.00 -3.32 -11.45
C ASP A 23 5.21 -2.26 -10.68
N ALA A 24 3.98 -2.60 -10.37
CA ALA A 24 3.10 -1.72 -9.65
C ALA A 24 3.55 -1.74 -8.19
N GLY A 25 4.62 -0.99 -7.90
CA GLY A 25 5.14 -0.87 -6.55
C GLY A 25 4.01 -0.46 -5.61
N ALA A 26 3.88 -1.21 -4.52
CA ALA A 26 2.87 -1.01 -3.50
C ALA A 26 3.55 -0.64 -2.19
N GLY A 27 3.24 0.53 -1.66
CA GLY A 27 3.66 0.95 -0.34
C GLY A 27 3.09 0.01 0.72
N THR A 28 3.88 -0.27 1.74
CA THR A 28 3.47 -1.09 2.89
C THR A 28 3.29 -0.21 4.12
N VAL A 29 2.44 -0.66 5.03
CA VAL A 29 2.27 -0.05 6.35
C VAL A 29 2.58 -1.12 7.40
N ALA A 30 3.73 -0.99 8.06
CA ALA A 30 4.09 -1.78 9.23
C ALA A 30 3.45 -1.14 10.46
N ILE A 31 2.78 -1.94 11.29
CA ILE A 31 2.01 -1.46 12.44
C ILE A 31 2.45 -2.24 13.66
N SER A 32 2.88 -1.55 14.72
CA SER A 32 3.23 -2.14 16.01
C SER A 32 2.34 -1.55 17.09
N ASN A 33 1.67 -2.42 17.85
CA ASN A 33 0.77 -2.01 18.92
C ASN A 33 1.32 -2.42 20.29
N LYS A 34 1.78 -1.45 21.08
CA LYS A 34 2.14 -1.64 22.50
C LYS A 34 1.06 -1.12 23.46
N PHE A 35 -0.04 -0.60 22.92
CA PHE A 35 -1.16 -0.13 23.71
C PHE A 35 -1.92 -1.30 24.36
N ALA A 36 -2.55 -1.05 25.50
CA ALA A 36 -3.29 -2.06 26.26
C ALA A 36 -4.58 -2.53 25.57
N SER A 37 -5.03 -1.85 24.52
CA SER A 37 -6.23 -2.18 23.75
C SER A 37 -5.90 -2.45 22.28
N ALA A 38 -6.77 -3.20 21.61
CA ALA A 38 -6.66 -3.37 20.17
C ALA A 38 -6.84 -2.01 19.47
N VAL A 39 -6.06 -1.82 18.41
CA VAL A 39 -6.12 -0.61 17.58
C VAL A 39 -6.55 -1.00 16.18
N ARG A 40 -7.31 -0.13 15.53
CA ARG A 40 -7.65 -0.25 14.12
C ARG A 40 -6.99 0.89 13.35
N VAL A 41 -6.19 0.53 12.37
CA VAL A 41 -5.47 1.46 11.49
C VAL A 41 -6.21 1.54 10.16
N GLY A 42 -6.79 2.70 9.87
CA GLY A 42 -7.40 3.03 8.58
C GLY A 42 -6.38 3.70 7.66
N ILE A 43 -6.07 3.05 6.54
CA ILE A 43 -5.10 3.48 5.54
C ILE A 43 -5.88 3.94 4.32
N HIS A 44 -5.69 5.20 3.93
CA HIS A 44 -6.47 5.85 2.88
C HIS A 44 -5.60 6.13 1.65
N ALA A 45 -6.20 5.98 0.48
CA ALA A 45 -5.63 6.35 -0.81
C ALA A 45 -6.74 7.00 -1.65
N GLY A 46 -6.87 8.32 -1.56
CA GLY A 46 -7.99 9.08 -2.10
C GLY A 46 -9.30 8.69 -1.44
N SER A 47 -10.29 8.33 -2.25
CA SER A 47 -11.60 7.85 -1.76
C SER A 47 -11.61 6.38 -1.33
N SER A 48 -10.49 5.67 -1.45
CA SER A 48 -10.37 4.27 -1.00
C SER A 48 -9.83 4.20 0.42
N GLU A 49 -10.43 3.35 1.25
CA GLU A 49 -9.94 3.05 2.60
C GLU A 49 -9.75 1.54 2.77
N SER A 50 -8.68 1.17 3.46
CA SER A 50 -8.43 -0.19 3.96
C SER A 50 -8.17 -0.14 5.44
N GLN A 51 -8.60 -1.16 6.20
CA GLN A 51 -8.49 -1.16 7.66
C GLN A 51 -7.80 -2.43 8.16
N VAL A 52 -6.93 -2.27 9.15
CA VAL A 52 -6.22 -3.37 9.81
C VAL A 52 -6.37 -3.24 11.32
N THR A 53 -6.85 -4.30 11.97
CA THR A 53 -6.88 -4.39 13.44
C THR A 53 -5.61 -5.09 13.94
N VAL A 54 -4.96 -4.52 14.94
CA VAL A 54 -3.76 -5.05 15.60
C VAL A 54 -4.02 -5.14 17.10
N TYR A 55 -3.90 -6.33 17.67
CA TYR A 55 -4.17 -6.58 19.09
C TYR A 55 -3.02 -6.10 19.98
N PRO A 56 -3.24 -5.94 21.29
CA PRO A 56 -2.19 -5.55 22.23
C PRO A 56 -0.96 -6.46 22.14
N GLY A 57 0.23 -5.86 22.00
CA GLY A 57 1.50 -6.58 21.93
C GLY A 57 1.88 -7.06 20.52
N ASP A 58 0.94 -7.07 19.57
CA ASP A 58 1.16 -7.57 18.22
C ASP A 58 1.82 -6.55 17.28
N SER A 59 2.39 -7.07 16.20
CA SER A 59 2.84 -6.30 15.04
C SER A 59 2.33 -6.94 13.75
N ARG A 60 1.96 -6.13 12.77
CA ARG A 60 1.48 -6.56 11.45
C ARG A 60 2.04 -5.68 10.36
N THR A 61 2.46 -6.29 9.26
CA THR A 61 2.78 -5.57 8.02
C THR A 61 1.63 -5.75 7.04
N TYR A 62 1.11 -4.64 6.55
CA TYR A 62 0.03 -4.63 5.58
C TYR A 62 0.52 -4.06 4.26
N THR A 63 0.38 -4.83 3.19
CA THR A 63 0.63 -4.34 1.83
C THR A 63 -0.66 -3.71 1.35
N THR A 64 -0.62 -2.45 0.96
CA THR A 64 -1.83 -1.70 0.60
C THR A 64 -1.78 -1.22 -0.84
N PHE A 65 -2.96 -1.03 -1.42
CA PHE A 65 -3.23 -0.42 -2.73
C PHE A 65 -2.10 -0.48 -3.77
N ILE A 66 -2.10 -1.53 -4.58
CA ILE A 66 -1.24 -1.63 -5.76
C ILE A 66 -1.49 -0.40 -6.66
N SER A 67 -0.42 0.34 -6.98
CA SER A 67 -0.45 1.57 -7.79
C SER A 67 -1.25 2.76 -7.22
N LYS A 68 -1.58 2.80 -5.92
CA LYS A 68 -2.14 4.03 -5.31
C LYS A 68 -1.26 4.58 -4.20
N SER A 69 -1.17 5.90 -4.15
CA SER A 69 -0.48 6.63 -3.10
C SER A 69 -1.33 6.73 -1.84
N ILE A 70 -0.73 6.40 -0.69
CA ILE A 70 -1.34 6.61 0.62
C ILE A 70 -1.35 8.11 0.91
N ASP A 71 -2.50 8.67 1.28
CA ASP A 71 -2.66 10.09 1.61
C ASP A 71 -2.94 10.35 3.10
N LYS A 72 -3.47 9.36 3.82
CA LYS A 72 -3.84 9.50 5.23
C LYS A 72 -3.85 8.17 5.97
N ILE A 73 -3.41 8.20 7.22
CA ILE A 73 -3.44 7.08 8.15
C ILE A 73 -4.13 7.52 9.44
N ASN A 74 -5.20 6.82 9.81
CA ASN A 74 -5.94 7.05 11.05
C ASN A 74 -5.78 5.85 11.97
N VAL A 75 -5.61 6.09 13.27
CA VAL A 75 -5.53 5.03 14.28
C VAL A 75 -6.58 5.28 15.34
N VAL A 76 -7.42 4.27 15.58
CA VAL A 76 -8.49 4.32 16.59
C VAL A 76 -8.33 3.19 17.59
N ASN A 77 -8.70 3.43 18.85
CA ASN A 77 -8.80 2.38 19.87
C ASN A 77 -10.14 1.65 19.72
N THR A 78 -10.14 0.32 19.61
CA THR A 78 -11.39 -0.44 19.41
C THR A 78 -12.13 -0.81 20.70
N ALA A 79 -11.55 -0.58 21.88
CA ALA A 79 -12.13 -1.00 23.16
C ALA A 79 -13.31 -0.11 23.65
N GLY A 80 -13.56 1.04 23.01
CA GLY A 80 -14.48 2.07 23.53
C GLY A 80 -15.87 2.14 22.90
N GLY A 81 -16.25 1.23 21.98
CA GLY A 81 -17.54 1.25 21.25
C GLY A 81 -17.68 2.39 20.22
N ALA A 82 -17.22 3.59 20.56
CA ALA A 82 -17.15 4.77 19.68
C ALA A 82 -15.86 4.85 18.85
N ASN A 83 -14.93 3.89 19.04
CA ASN A 83 -13.62 3.86 18.38
C ASN A 83 -12.87 5.21 18.45
N PRO A 84 -12.54 5.72 19.65
CA PRO A 84 -11.92 7.04 19.78
C PRO A 84 -10.61 7.11 18.99
N LEU A 85 -10.43 8.24 18.29
CA LEU A 85 -9.23 8.53 17.51
C LEU A 85 -8.03 8.72 18.44
N LEU A 86 -7.01 7.89 18.25
CA LEU A 86 -5.73 8.01 18.94
C LEU A 86 -4.76 8.91 18.18
N GLY A 87 -4.83 8.89 16.85
CA GLY A 87 -3.99 9.72 16.00
C GLY A 87 -4.42 9.71 14.54
N SER A 88 -4.07 10.77 13.83
CA SER A 88 -4.27 10.93 12.40
C SER A 88 -3.00 11.52 11.80
N TYR A 89 -2.57 10.96 10.67
CA TYR A 89 -1.42 11.40 9.92
C TYR A 89 -1.82 11.65 8.47
N THR A 90 -1.55 12.85 7.97
CA THR A 90 -1.78 13.22 6.57
C THR A 90 -0.44 13.28 5.87
N VAL A 91 -0.35 12.61 4.72
CA VAL A 91 0.86 12.59 3.89
C VAL A 91 0.91 13.86 3.05
N ALA A 92 1.97 14.65 3.20
CA ALA A 92 2.16 15.87 2.43
C ALA A 92 2.38 15.60 0.93
N THR A 93 3.13 14.55 0.60
CA THR A 93 3.46 14.15 -0.78
C THR A 93 3.19 12.65 -0.99
N PRO A 94 1.95 12.26 -1.30
CA PRO A 94 1.57 10.86 -1.48
C PRO A 94 2.37 10.18 -2.60
N SER A 95 2.97 9.02 -2.32
CA SER A 95 3.61 8.15 -3.31
C SER A 95 3.14 6.71 -3.16
N ALA A 96 2.98 6.01 -4.28
CA ALA A 96 2.54 4.62 -4.31
C ALA A 96 3.58 3.63 -3.79
N THR A 97 4.85 4.05 -3.63
CA THR A 97 5.95 3.18 -3.22
C THR A 97 6.48 3.49 -1.82
N THR A 98 5.94 4.50 -1.14
CA THR A 98 6.40 4.87 0.21
C THR A 98 5.90 3.86 1.23
N ASN A 99 6.81 3.36 2.06
CA ASN A 99 6.46 2.53 3.20
C ASN A 99 6.32 3.38 4.46
N TYR A 100 5.36 3.03 5.29
CA TYR A 100 5.10 3.70 6.56
C TYR A 100 5.25 2.72 7.72
N ALA A 101 5.74 3.23 8.85
CA ALA A 101 5.71 2.53 10.12
C ALA A 101 4.80 3.31 11.08
N VAL A 102 3.78 2.64 11.59
CA VAL A 102 2.84 3.12 12.59
C VAL A 102 3.18 2.45 13.91
N THR A 103 3.52 3.22 14.92
CA THR A 103 3.74 2.71 16.28
C THR A 103 2.72 3.32 17.21
N VAL A 104 2.07 2.47 17.99
CA VAL A 104 1.23 2.89 19.11
C VAL A 104 1.94 2.47 20.39
N ASP A 105 2.27 3.43 21.26
CA ASP A 105 2.96 3.15 22.52
C ASP A 105 2.01 2.61 23.61
N SER A 106 2.56 2.34 24.79
CA SER A 106 1.77 1.85 25.94
C SER A 106 0.71 2.81 26.45
N ASN A 107 0.85 4.11 26.14
CA ASN A 107 -0.05 5.17 26.56
C ASN A 107 -1.09 5.51 25.47
N GLY A 108 -1.00 4.87 24.30
CA GLY A 108 -1.88 5.11 23.16
C GLY A 108 -1.43 6.26 22.26
N ALA A 109 -0.22 6.80 22.46
CA ALA A 109 0.34 7.79 21.57
C ALA A 109 0.74 7.15 20.24
N VAL A 110 0.39 7.82 19.15
CA VAL A 110 0.60 7.33 17.78
C VAL A 110 1.73 8.11 17.14
N ALA A 111 2.73 7.39 16.62
CA ALA A 111 3.74 7.96 15.73
C ALA A 111 3.66 7.26 14.36
N VAL A 112 3.76 8.05 13.30
CA VAL A 112 3.83 7.56 11.93
C VAL A 112 5.12 8.09 11.31
N THR A 113 5.93 7.18 10.79
CA THR A 113 7.22 7.50 10.17
C THR A 113 7.31 6.87 8.79
N ILE A 114 8.17 7.42 7.93
CA ILE A 114 8.51 6.78 6.66
C ILE A 114 9.51 5.67 6.97
N ALA A 115 9.16 4.44 6.62
CA ALA A 115 10.06 3.30 6.73
C ALA A 115 11.01 3.31 5.52
N LEU A 116 12.29 3.57 5.79
CA LEU A 116 13.34 3.33 4.80
C LEU A 116 13.47 1.80 4.65
N ILE A 117 13.23 1.29 3.44
CA ILE A 117 13.63 -0.08 3.12
C ILE A 117 15.17 -0.07 3.08
N PRO A 118 15.86 -1.03 3.71
CA PRO A 118 17.27 -1.26 3.42
C PRO A 118 17.50 -1.61 1.94
#